data_AF-A0A3P8X0W4-F1
#
_entry.id   AF-A0A3P8X0W4-F1
#
_cell.length_a   1.000
_cell.length_b   1.000
_cell.length_c   1.000
_cell.angle_alpha   90.00
_cell.angle_beta   90.00
_cell.angle_gamma   90.00
#
_symmetry.space_group_name_H-M   'P 1'
#
loop_
_entity.id
_entity.type
_entity.pdbx_description
1 polymer ?
#
loop_
_entity_poly.entity_id
_entity_poly.type
_entity_poly.pdbx_seq_one_letter_code
_entity_poly.pdbx_strand_id
1 'polypeptide(L)'
;MASSATRLTARLLTAAPSYGLFSGRFLAVSVRHASVCSGTVSQIHGGRTAVGVGSCRRGNAVTLKGGVTGRKCPHVSSCRCLHTSNRLQNKESLYDVLGVSRTASQKEIKDAYLKMARKYHPDTNPDDSEAKEKFTKLAEAYEVLRNEVKRKQYDSYGAAGFDPNRADAAEQQFYRAKGANVDPEELYRKIFQDFTDHMGFGSFSSLFDQPPEYVMDITFAEAAKGGEKKLSMNISDTCPRCGGKGNEPGCKVSVCHYCNGTGTETIGRGPFIARHTCRRCGGRGTFYTTHCSLCRGSCEITTEKSVTVSVPAGVEDGQTVAMTIANKQVYITFRVQKSAVFRRKGVNVYSDVNVSIGQAILGGTVTAQGLHESVSITIPPSCQADHVIMLRGKGIKQFNRSSYGDHYVHIKIKVPTKLTRRQRSLMQSYAEDETGVVGTINGVNPTAGGSSSSQPKEEKHEEQKEGFFSKLKRMFSWN
;
A
#
# COMPACT_ATOMS: atom_id res chain seq x y z
N MET A 1 -28.64 -5.63 -59.50
CA MET A 1 -27.87 -4.41 -59.87
C MET A 1 -28.13 -3.34 -58.81
N ALA A 2 -27.05 -2.83 -58.20
CA ALA A 2 -26.89 -1.67 -57.29
C ALA A 2 -27.84 -1.58 -56.05
N SER A 3 -27.35 -1.85 -54.83
CA SER A 3 -26.75 -0.89 -53.84
C SER A 3 -27.78 0.10 -53.26
N SER A 4 -27.97 0.36 -51.96
CA SER A 4 -27.32 -0.06 -50.70
C SER A 4 -28.16 0.50 -49.51
N ALA A 5 -28.11 -0.21 -48.37
CA ALA A 5 -28.30 0.14 -46.94
C ALA A 5 -28.99 1.48 -46.52
N THR A 6 -29.76 1.61 -45.43
CA THR A 6 -29.64 0.99 -44.10
C THR A 6 -30.93 1.24 -43.27
N ARG A 7 -31.18 0.33 -42.31
CA ARG A 7 -32.30 0.26 -41.34
C ARG A 7 -32.22 1.34 -40.25
N LEU A 8 -33.35 1.69 -39.62
CA LEU A 8 -33.69 1.33 -38.23
C LEU A 8 -34.96 2.05 -37.73
N THR A 9 -35.99 1.26 -37.46
CA THR A 9 -37.21 1.60 -36.73
C THR A 9 -37.07 1.14 -35.29
N ALA A 10 -37.38 1.98 -34.31
CA ALA A 10 -37.55 1.56 -32.91
C ALA A 10 -38.96 1.91 -32.44
N ARG A 11 -39.74 0.86 -32.13
CA ARG A 11 -41.04 0.91 -31.46
C ARG A 11 -40.83 0.90 -29.95
N LEU A 12 -41.61 1.72 -29.24
CA LEU A 12 -41.78 1.65 -27.79
C LEU A 12 -42.68 0.47 -27.41
N LEU A 13 -42.28 -0.32 -26.43
CA LEU A 13 -43.17 -1.17 -25.63
C LEU A 13 -42.73 -1.12 -24.16
N THR A 14 -43.70 -0.88 -23.28
CA THR A 14 -43.61 -0.73 -21.83
C THR A 14 -44.16 -1.96 -21.11
N ALA A 15 -43.58 -2.35 -19.96
CA ALA A 15 -44.24 -3.15 -18.92
C ALA A 15 -43.68 -2.82 -17.52
N ALA A 16 -44.56 -2.75 -16.52
CA ALA A 16 -44.40 -2.29 -15.12
C ALA A 16 -44.06 -3.46 -14.15
N PRO A 17 -43.86 -3.34 -12.79
CA PRO A 17 -44.71 -2.57 -11.84
C PRO A 17 -44.05 -1.92 -10.57
N SER A 18 -44.80 -0.93 -10.02
CA SER A 18 -45.04 -0.51 -8.60
C SER A 18 -43.95 -0.69 -7.51
N TYR A 19 -43.58 0.25 -6.62
CA TYR A 19 -44.34 1.22 -5.80
C TYR A 19 -43.41 2.37 -5.31
N GLY A 20 -43.93 3.60 -5.13
CA GLY A 20 -43.40 4.58 -4.14
C GLY A 20 -42.81 5.92 -4.65
N LEU A 21 -43.61 6.98 -4.54
CA LEU A 21 -43.32 8.45 -4.50
C LEU A 21 -42.50 9.11 -5.65
N PHE A 22 -43.27 9.79 -6.51
CA PHE A 22 -42.99 10.48 -7.78
C PHE A 22 -41.79 11.45 -7.86
N SER A 23 -40.90 11.21 -8.84
CA SER A 23 -40.13 12.23 -9.56
C SER A 23 -40.26 11.96 -11.07
N GLY A 24 -40.89 12.86 -11.83
CA GLY A 24 -41.05 12.71 -13.28
C GLY A 24 -39.96 13.46 -14.04
N ARG A 25 -39.15 12.76 -14.84
CA ARG A 25 -38.24 13.34 -15.82
C ARG A 25 -38.86 13.21 -17.22
N PHE A 26 -38.98 14.31 -17.96
CA PHE A 26 -39.29 14.27 -19.39
C PHE A 26 -38.08 14.77 -20.19
N LEU A 27 -37.74 14.05 -21.27
CA LEU A 27 -36.79 14.46 -22.30
C LEU A 27 -37.57 15.10 -23.45
N ALA A 28 -37.31 16.39 -23.72
CA ALA A 28 -37.77 17.02 -24.95
C ALA A 28 -36.63 17.00 -25.97
N VAL A 29 -36.83 16.29 -27.09
CA VAL A 29 -35.96 16.37 -28.27
C VAL A 29 -36.60 17.36 -29.24
N SER A 30 -35.95 18.49 -29.51
CA SER A 30 -36.29 19.35 -30.64
C SER A 30 -35.24 19.19 -31.74
N VAL A 31 -35.74 19.08 -32.96
CA VAL A 31 -34.96 18.94 -34.19
C VAL A 31 -34.62 20.34 -34.72
N ARG A 32 -33.33 20.52 -35.04
CA ARG A 32 -32.60 21.65 -35.66
C ARG A 32 -31.95 22.66 -34.67
N HIS A 33 -30.62 22.65 -34.74
CA HIS A 33 -29.62 23.54 -34.11
C HIS A 33 -29.44 23.44 -32.59
N ALA A 34 -28.54 22.51 -32.21
CA ALA A 34 -27.60 22.52 -31.08
C ALA A 34 -27.93 23.38 -29.83
N SER A 35 -28.55 22.78 -28.82
CA SER A 35 -28.12 22.79 -27.40
C SER A 35 -29.14 22.01 -26.53
N VAL A 36 -28.65 21.19 -25.60
CA VAL A 36 -29.47 20.40 -24.67
C VAL A 36 -29.64 21.20 -23.38
N CYS A 37 -30.88 21.54 -23.02
CA CYS A 37 -31.22 22.13 -21.71
C CYS A 37 -32.03 21.10 -20.89
N SER A 38 -31.48 20.62 -19.78
CA SER A 38 -32.22 19.83 -18.80
C SER A 38 -32.97 20.77 -17.85
N GLY A 39 -34.30 20.71 -17.85
CA GLY A 39 -35.15 21.38 -16.86
C GLY A 39 -35.82 20.36 -15.93
N THR A 40 -35.78 20.60 -14.63
CA THR A 40 -36.52 19.82 -13.62
C THR A 40 -37.74 20.61 -13.16
N VAL A 41 -38.93 20.01 -13.24
CA VAL A 41 -40.14 20.55 -12.60
C VAL A 41 -40.42 19.70 -11.37
N SER A 42 -40.37 20.33 -10.20
CA SER A 42 -40.79 19.69 -8.95
C SER A 42 -42.11 20.32 -8.52
N GLN A 43 -43.18 19.52 -8.47
CA GLN A 43 -44.41 19.91 -7.77
C GLN A 43 -44.19 19.75 -6.26
N ILE A 44 -44.44 20.80 -5.50
CA ILE A 44 -44.51 20.76 -4.04
C ILE A 44 -45.98 20.81 -3.66
N HIS A 45 -46.39 20.02 -2.66
CA HIS A 45 -47.75 19.99 -2.15
C HIS A 45 -48.14 21.41 -1.67
N GLY A 46 -49.15 22.00 -2.31
CA GLY A 46 -49.59 23.38 -2.05
C GLY A 46 -49.53 24.31 -3.27
N GLY A 47 -50.16 23.95 -4.39
CA GLY A 47 -50.72 24.90 -5.36
C GLY A 47 -49.82 25.96 -6.01
N ARG A 48 -48.49 25.80 -6.12
CA ARG A 48 -47.62 26.68 -6.92
C ARG A 48 -46.53 25.91 -7.66
N THR A 49 -46.37 26.21 -8.96
CA THR A 49 -45.32 25.69 -9.85
C THR A 49 -44.14 26.66 -9.91
N ALA A 50 -42.90 26.15 -9.82
CA ALA A 50 -41.68 26.91 -10.04
C ALA A 50 -40.81 26.22 -11.10
N VAL A 51 -40.33 26.98 -12.09
CA VAL A 51 -39.44 26.52 -13.16
C VAL A 51 -38.11 27.27 -13.01
N GLY A 52 -37.00 26.55 -12.83
CA GLY A 52 -35.66 27.11 -12.80
C GLY A 52 -34.85 26.63 -14.00
N VAL A 53 -34.36 27.56 -14.83
CA VAL A 53 -33.41 27.27 -15.92
C VAL A 53 -32.03 27.77 -15.49
N GLY A 54 -31.07 26.86 -15.37
CA GLY A 54 -29.70 27.17 -15.00
C GLY A 54 -28.74 27.14 -16.19
N SER A 55 -27.93 28.20 -16.29
CA SER A 55 -26.55 28.25 -16.81
C SER A 55 -26.34 29.25 -17.96
N CYS A 56 -25.35 30.15 -17.77
CA CYS A 56 -24.52 30.63 -18.86
C CYS A 56 -23.06 30.78 -18.39
N ARG A 57 -22.17 30.06 -19.07
CA ARG A 57 -20.71 30.18 -19.00
C ARG A 57 -20.24 31.50 -19.64
N ARG A 58 -19.10 32.00 -19.15
CA ARG A 58 -18.33 33.12 -19.74
C ARG A 58 -17.87 32.80 -21.16
N GLY A 59 -18.17 33.69 -22.10
CA GLY A 59 -17.59 33.74 -23.44
C GLY A 59 -17.62 35.19 -23.95
N ASN A 60 -16.46 35.67 -24.40
CA ASN A 60 -16.24 37.03 -24.90
C ASN A 60 -17.02 37.32 -26.20
N ALA A 61 -17.62 38.50 -26.29
CA ALA A 61 -18.02 39.13 -27.55
C ALA A 61 -17.92 40.66 -27.43
N VAL A 62 -17.56 41.26 -28.56
CA VAL A 62 -16.95 42.58 -28.78
C VAL A 62 -17.99 43.56 -29.36
N THR A 63 -17.93 44.82 -28.88
CA THR A 63 -18.37 46.12 -29.47
C THR A 63 -19.88 46.35 -29.74
N LEU A 64 -20.47 47.57 -29.78
CA LEU A 64 -20.05 48.96 -30.03
C LEU A 64 -21.00 49.99 -29.33
N LYS A 65 -20.42 51.14 -28.93
CA LYS A 65 -20.88 52.56 -29.02
C LYS A 65 -22.21 53.08 -28.42
N GLY A 66 -22.04 54.23 -27.73
CA GLY A 66 -23.02 55.31 -27.53
C GLY A 66 -23.65 55.28 -26.14
N GLY A 67 -23.32 56.11 -25.14
CA GLY A 67 -23.07 57.54 -25.16
C GLY A 67 -24.31 58.24 -24.59
N VAL A 68 -24.38 58.46 -23.27
CA VAL A 68 -25.03 59.60 -22.57
C VAL A 68 -24.60 59.57 -21.09
N THR A 69 -24.11 60.71 -20.62
CA THR A 69 -23.79 61.05 -19.24
C THR A 69 -25.04 61.53 -18.49
N GLY A 70 -25.18 61.23 -17.19
CA GLY A 70 -25.99 62.10 -16.32
C GLY A 70 -26.77 61.45 -15.18
N ARG A 71 -26.33 61.82 -13.96
CA ARG A 71 -27.11 62.10 -12.74
C ARG A 71 -27.61 60.95 -11.86
N LYS A 72 -27.00 60.91 -10.67
CA LYS A 72 -27.54 60.45 -9.39
C LYS A 72 -28.77 61.28 -9.00
N CYS A 73 -29.76 60.65 -8.36
CA CYS A 73 -30.38 61.05 -7.07
C CYS A 73 -31.61 60.19 -6.74
N PRO A 74 -32.07 60.16 -5.47
CA PRO A 74 -32.37 58.93 -4.74
C PRO A 74 -33.88 58.76 -4.42
N HIS A 75 -34.19 57.74 -3.62
CA HIS A 75 -35.49 57.42 -3.01
C HIS A 75 -36.48 56.64 -3.86
N VAL A 76 -36.35 55.30 -3.80
CA VAL A 76 -37.52 54.43 -3.71
C VAL A 76 -37.37 53.61 -2.43
N SER A 77 -38.02 54.07 -1.37
CA SER A 77 -38.15 53.33 -0.11
C SER A 77 -39.10 52.16 -0.33
N SER A 78 -38.58 51.01 -0.76
CA SER A 78 -39.31 49.74 -0.72
C SER A 78 -39.30 49.22 0.71
N CYS A 79 -40.40 49.41 1.45
CA CYS A 79 -40.62 48.71 2.71
C CYS A 79 -40.53 47.20 2.49
N ARG A 80 -39.54 46.54 3.09
CA ARG A 80 -39.47 45.08 3.19
C ARG A 80 -40.08 44.68 4.53
N CYS A 81 -41.18 43.95 4.48
CA CYS A 81 -41.75 43.29 5.65
C CYS A 81 -40.77 42.21 6.12
N LEU A 82 -40.15 42.38 7.28
CA LEU A 82 -39.38 41.32 7.94
C LEU A 82 -40.35 40.33 8.57
N HIS A 83 -40.51 39.15 7.96
CA HIS A 83 -41.14 38.01 8.62
C HIS A 83 -40.07 37.28 9.43
N THR A 84 -39.93 37.59 10.72
CA THR A 84 -39.11 36.79 11.66
C THR A 84 -39.98 35.72 12.30
N SER A 85 -40.07 34.56 11.66
CA SER A 85 -40.54 33.33 12.29
C SER A 85 -40.19 32.13 11.42
N ASN A 86 -38.90 31.81 11.35
CA ASN A 86 -38.53 30.45 10.98
C ASN A 86 -38.84 29.59 12.21
N ARG A 87 -39.90 28.80 12.14
CA ARG A 87 -40.23 27.80 13.17
C ARG A 87 -39.05 26.82 13.17
N LEU A 88 -38.14 26.94 14.14
CA LEU A 88 -37.10 25.94 14.36
C LEU A 88 -37.79 24.58 14.44
N GLN A 89 -37.62 23.74 13.42
CA GLN A 89 -37.86 22.32 13.56
C GLN A 89 -37.00 21.89 14.74
N ASN A 90 -37.66 21.52 15.83
CA ASN A 90 -37.06 21.18 17.10
C ASN A 90 -36.22 19.92 16.87
N LYS A 91 -34.96 20.09 16.43
CA LYS A 91 -33.95 19.03 16.46
C LYS A 91 -33.85 18.64 17.93
N GLU A 92 -34.18 17.38 18.26
CA GLU A 92 -34.11 16.84 19.62
C GLU A 92 -32.81 17.30 20.29
N SER A 93 -32.88 17.94 21.47
CA SER A 93 -31.66 18.43 22.10
C SER A 93 -30.84 17.23 22.60
N LEU A 94 -29.51 17.31 22.55
CA LEU A 94 -28.65 16.18 22.94
C LEU A 94 -28.86 15.77 24.41
N TYR A 95 -29.31 16.72 25.23
CA TYR A 95 -29.72 16.49 26.61
C TYR A 95 -31.01 15.67 26.71
N ASP A 96 -31.99 15.93 25.82
CA ASP A 96 -33.25 15.17 25.76
C ASP A 96 -33.01 13.74 25.28
N VAL A 97 -32.09 13.54 24.32
CA VAL A 97 -31.69 12.21 23.82
C VAL A 97 -31.10 11.34 24.92
N LEU A 98 -30.27 11.93 25.79
CA LEU A 98 -29.69 11.24 26.94
C LEU A 98 -30.61 11.21 28.17
N GLY A 99 -31.72 11.94 28.15
CA GLY A 99 -32.68 12.04 29.25
C GLY A 99 -32.13 12.77 30.48
N VAL A 100 -31.21 13.73 30.28
CA VAL A 100 -30.54 14.49 31.35
C VAL A 100 -30.84 15.98 31.27
N SER A 101 -30.77 16.68 32.40
CA SER A 101 -30.95 18.14 32.41
C SER A 101 -29.77 18.86 31.74
N ARG A 102 -30.00 20.06 31.18
CA ARG A 102 -28.93 20.91 30.63
C ARG A 102 -27.85 21.28 31.65
N THR A 103 -28.22 21.32 32.93
CA THR A 103 -27.33 21.60 34.06
C THR A 103 -26.63 20.35 34.61
N ALA A 104 -26.81 19.17 34.00
CA ALA A 104 -26.27 17.91 34.52
C ALA A 104 -24.73 17.91 34.60
N SER A 105 -24.20 17.30 35.65
CA SER A 105 -22.76 17.11 35.81
C SER A 105 -22.23 16.06 34.82
N GLN A 106 -20.92 16.06 34.52
CA GLN A 106 -20.33 15.04 33.62
C GLN A 106 -20.54 13.61 34.11
N LYS A 107 -20.57 13.42 35.43
CA LYS A 107 -20.83 12.12 36.05
C LYS A 107 -22.25 11.65 35.76
N GLU A 108 -23.24 12.53 35.89
CA GLU A 108 -24.64 12.23 35.56
C GLU A 108 -24.82 11.92 34.06
N ILE A 109 -24.15 12.66 33.18
CA ILE A 109 -24.18 12.41 31.73
C ILE A 109 -23.61 11.04 31.40
N LYS A 110 -22.50 10.67 32.04
CA LYS A 110 -21.86 9.34 31.89
C LYS A 110 -22.78 8.23 32.40
N ASP A 111 -23.40 8.40 33.56
CA ASP A 111 -24.26 7.40 34.17
C ASP A 111 -25.57 7.21 33.38
N ALA A 112 -26.13 8.29 32.83
CA ALA A 112 -27.30 8.23 31.96
C ALA A 112 -26.99 7.51 30.64
N TYR A 113 -25.85 7.82 30.01
CA TYR A 113 -25.38 7.11 28.81
C TYR A 113 -25.22 5.61 29.08
N LEU A 114 -24.57 5.22 30.17
CA LEU A 114 -24.38 3.81 30.54
C LEU A 114 -25.72 3.08 30.76
N LYS A 115 -26.72 3.74 31.36
CA LYS A 115 -28.05 3.17 31.58
C LYS A 115 -28.81 2.96 30.26
N MET A 116 -28.73 3.91 29.34
CA MET A 116 -29.43 3.85 28.06
C MET A 116 -28.71 2.92 27.06
N ALA A 117 -27.37 2.93 27.03
CA ALA A 117 -26.56 2.05 26.19
C ALA A 117 -26.76 0.57 26.54
N ARG A 118 -26.95 0.22 27.82
CA ARG A 118 -27.31 -1.16 28.22
C ARG A 118 -28.71 -1.56 27.77
N LYS A 119 -29.65 -0.62 27.71
CA LYS A 119 -31.04 -0.88 27.29
C LYS A 119 -31.16 -1.05 25.77
N TYR A 120 -30.40 -0.29 25.00
CA TYR A 120 -30.43 -0.28 23.53
C TYR A 120 -29.22 -0.98 22.90
N HIS A 121 -28.54 -1.86 23.64
CA HIS A 121 -27.39 -2.58 23.14
C HIS A 121 -27.82 -3.53 22.00
N PRO A 122 -27.06 -3.61 20.89
CA PRO A 122 -27.39 -4.50 19.76
C PRO A 122 -27.45 -5.97 20.18
N ASP A 123 -26.58 -6.42 21.10
CA ASP A 123 -26.62 -7.80 21.62
C ASP A 123 -27.87 -8.10 22.44
N THR A 124 -28.49 -7.09 23.06
CA THR A 124 -29.71 -7.27 23.86
C THR A 124 -30.98 -7.13 23.00
N ASN A 125 -30.91 -6.37 21.89
CA ASN A 125 -32.01 -6.19 20.94
C ASN A 125 -31.51 -6.37 19.50
N PRO A 126 -31.26 -7.62 19.06
CA PRO A 126 -30.66 -7.90 17.75
C PRO A 126 -31.58 -7.62 16.54
N ASP A 127 -32.91 -7.66 16.73
CA ASP A 127 -33.89 -7.56 15.64
C ASP A 127 -34.60 -6.18 15.53
N ASP A 128 -34.29 -5.23 16.42
CA ASP A 128 -34.97 -3.93 16.48
C ASP A 128 -34.18 -2.82 15.78
N SER A 129 -34.59 -2.45 14.56
CA SER A 129 -34.01 -1.33 13.82
C SER A 129 -34.12 0.01 14.57
N GLU A 130 -35.19 0.20 15.35
CA GLU A 130 -35.37 1.42 16.16
C GLU A 130 -34.39 1.51 17.34
N ALA A 131 -34.00 0.38 17.94
CA ALA A 131 -33.03 0.34 19.02
C ALA A 131 -31.64 0.77 18.51
N LYS A 132 -31.29 0.33 17.30
CA LYS A 132 -30.06 0.73 16.61
C LYS A 132 -30.03 2.24 16.34
N GLU A 133 -31.11 2.82 15.84
CA GLU A 133 -31.20 4.28 15.60
C GLU A 133 -31.10 5.09 16.91
N LYS A 134 -31.76 4.63 17.98
CA LYS A 134 -31.68 5.27 19.31
C LYS A 134 -30.27 5.16 19.88
N PHE A 135 -29.60 4.02 19.70
CA PHE A 135 -28.22 3.82 20.13
C PHE A 135 -27.23 4.73 19.38
N THR A 136 -27.40 4.89 18.06
CA THR A 136 -26.61 5.83 17.27
C THR A 136 -26.78 7.27 17.76
N LYS A 137 -28.02 7.72 17.98
CA LYS A 137 -28.31 9.05 18.54
C LYS A 137 -27.72 9.26 19.94
N LEU A 138 -27.75 8.22 20.80
CA LEU A 138 -27.17 8.26 22.15
C LEU A 138 -25.64 8.40 22.10
N ALA A 139 -24.97 7.69 21.18
CA ALA A 139 -23.53 7.77 20.99
C ALA A 139 -23.10 9.16 20.51
N GLU A 140 -23.80 9.74 19.54
CA GLU A 140 -23.58 11.10 19.05
C GLU A 140 -23.74 12.15 20.16
N ALA A 141 -24.82 12.04 20.95
CA ALA A 141 -25.06 12.93 22.07
C ALA A 141 -23.97 12.83 23.15
N TYR A 142 -23.51 11.62 23.46
CA TYR A 142 -22.45 11.43 24.45
C TYR A 142 -21.10 11.98 23.97
N GLU A 143 -20.75 11.85 22.68
CA GLU A 143 -19.47 12.35 22.16
C GLU A 143 -19.32 13.88 22.32
N VAL A 144 -20.42 14.61 22.07
CA VAL A 144 -20.46 16.07 22.20
C VAL A 144 -20.49 16.48 23.66
N LEU A 145 -21.31 15.83 24.49
CA LEU A 145 -21.49 16.22 25.90
C LEU A 145 -20.39 15.73 26.85
N ARG A 146 -19.61 14.69 26.47
CA ARG A 146 -18.48 14.16 27.26
C ARG A 146 -17.37 15.19 27.43
N ASN A 147 -17.08 15.97 26.39
CA ASN A 147 -15.98 16.92 26.39
C ASN A 147 -16.49 18.32 26.77
N GLU A 148 -15.88 18.96 27.78
CA GLU A 148 -16.29 20.30 28.23
C GLU A 148 -16.24 21.35 27.13
N VAL A 149 -15.23 21.26 26.25
CA VAL A 149 -15.05 22.21 25.14
C VAL A 149 -16.17 22.04 24.11
N LYS A 150 -16.47 20.81 23.68
CA LYS A 150 -17.56 20.52 22.73
C LYS A 150 -18.93 20.82 23.33
N ARG A 151 -19.13 20.55 24.63
CA ARG A 151 -20.34 20.90 25.37
C ARG A 151 -20.57 22.41 25.37
N LYS A 152 -19.55 23.21 25.71
CA LYS A 152 -19.65 24.68 25.68
C LYS A 152 -19.98 25.22 24.28
N GLN A 153 -19.37 24.65 23.24
CA GLN A 153 -19.68 25.01 21.84
C GLN A 153 -21.12 24.65 21.45
N TYR A 154 -21.62 23.49 21.89
CA TYR A 154 -23.01 23.10 21.70
C TYR A 154 -23.97 24.00 22.47
N ASP A 155 -23.63 24.38 23.71
CA ASP A 155 -24.45 25.26 24.54
C ASP A 155 -24.49 26.69 23.98
N SER A 156 -23.43 27.16 23.32
CA SER A 156 -23.37 28.51 22.73
C SER A 156 -23.99 28.60 21.33
N TYR A 157 -23.82 27.58 20.49
CA TYR A 157 -24.20 27.62 19.07
C TYR A 157 -25.27 26.60 18.66
N GLY A 158 -25.70 25.72 19.58
CA GLY A 158 -26.63 24.64 19.32
C GLY A 158 -26.09 23.60 18.33
N ALA A 159 -26.98 22.79 17.78
CA ALA A 159 -26.65 21.78 16.75
C ALA A 159 -26.11 22.37 15.43
N ALA A 160 -26.16 23.70 15.25
CA ALA A 160 -25.63 24.39 14.07
C ALA A 160 -24.12 24.66 14.13
N GLY A 161 -23.49 24.55 15.32
CA GLY A 161 -22.04 24.72 15.48
C GLY A 161 -21.20 23.56 14.96
N PHE A 162 -21.84 22.43 14.65
CA PHE A 162 -21.19 21.20 14.14
C PHE A 162 -21.56 20.91 12.68
N ASP A 163 -22.18 21.86 11.97
CA ASP A 163 -22.60 21.71 10.58
C ASP A 163 -21.37 21.85 9.63
N PRO A 164 -20.97 20.82 8.87
CA PRO A 164 -19.73 20.81 8.09
C PRO A 164 -19.69 21.86 6.98
N ASN A 165 -20.84 22.45 6.63
CA ASN A 165 -20.98 23.45 5.57
C ASN A 165 -20.91 24.91 6.06
N ARG A 166 -20.69 25.18 7.35
CA ARG A 166 -20.86 26.53 7.90
C ARG A 166 -19.73 27.09 8.78
N ALA A 167 -18.56 26.46 8.86
CA ALA A 167 -17.47 26.94 9.71
C ALA A 167 -16.24 27.46 8.92
N ASP A 168 -15.84 28.68 9.28
CA ASP A 168 -14.64 29.40 8.85
C ASP A 168 -13.35 28.57 9.02
N ALA A 169 -12.44 28.71 8.06
CA ALA A 169 -11.31 27.80 7.81
C ALA A 169 -10.15 27.85 8.84
N ALA A 170 -10.29 28.52 9.98
CA ALA A 170 -9.18 28.79 10.89
C ALA A 170 -9.13 27.88 12.14
N GLU A 171 -10.22 27.22 12.52
CA GLU A 171 -10.28 26.40 13.74
C GLU A 171 -10.67 24.94 13.45
N GLN A 172 -10.28 24.44 12.27
CA GLN A 172 -10.52 23.06 11.84
C GLN A 172 -9.25 22.22 11.71
N GLN A 173 -8.07 22.74 12.05
CA GLN A 173 -6.84 21.94 11.97
C GLN A 173 -6.74 20.86 13.07
N PHE A 174 -7.47 21.00 14.17
CA PHE A 174 -7.48 19.99 15.24
C PHE A 174 -8.51 18.86 15.03
N TYR A 175 -9.48 19.04 14.11
CA TYR A 175 -10.63 18.13 13.96
C TYR A 175 -10.71 17.42 12.61
N ARG A 176 -9.75 17.61 11.70
CA ARG A 176 -9.70 16.94 10.39
C ARG A 176 -8.83 15.66 10.37
N ALA A 177 -8.40 15.17 11.53
CA ALA A 177 -7.60 13.95 11.66
C ALA A 177 -8.42 12.80 12.27
N LYS A 178 -9.52 12.41 11.60
CA LYS A 178 -10.30 11.14 11.67
C LYS A 178 -11.80 11.43 11.70
N GLY A 179 -12.47 11.22 10.57
CA GLY A 179 -13.93 11.28 10.54
C GLY A 179 -14.52 11.42 9.15
N ALA A 180 -14.39 10.38 8.34
CA ALA A 180 -15.30 10.14 7.21
C ALA A 180 -15.24 8.65 6.86
N ASN A 181 -16.31 7.93 7.20
CA ASN A 181 -16.47 6.46 7.16
C ASN A 181 -15.67 5.71 8.23
N VAL A 182 -16.18 5.70 9.46
CA VAL A 182 -15.74 4.77 10.51
C VAL A 182 -16.86 3.77 10.73
N ASP A 183 -16.55 2.49 10.56
CA ASP A 183 -17.47 1.38 10.81
C ASP A 183 -17.91 1.41 12.29
N PRO A 184 -19.20 1.26 12.64
CA PRO A 184 -19.66 1.36 14.04
C PRO A 184 -18.94 0.39 14.99
N GLU A 185 -18.48 -0.75 14.48
CA GLU A 185 -17.70 -1.75 15.20
C GLU A 185 -16.26 -1.32 15.47
N GLU A 186 -15.65 -0.55 14.57
CA GLU A 186 -14.30 0.00 14.69
C GLU A 186 -14.28 1.23 15.63
N LEU A 187 -15.35 2.03 15.60
CA LEU A 187 -15.59 3.09 16.58
C LEU A 187 -15.80 2.49 17.99
N TYR A 188 -16.55 1.39 18.08
CA TYR A 188 -16.74 0.64 19.34
C TYR A 188 -15.41 0.10 19.87
N ARG A 189 -14.62 -0.62 19.06
CA ARG A 189 -13.31 -1.15 19.47
C ARG A 189 -12.38 -0.05 19.98
N LYS A 190 -12.33 1.08 19.28
CA LYS A 190 -11.43 2.19 19.62
C LYS A 190 -11.86 2.95 20.87
N ILE A 191 -13.16 3.13 21.09
CA ILE A 191 -13.69 3.81 22.29
C ILE A 191 -13.63 2.89 23.52
N PHE A 192 -13.86 1.58 23.36
CA PHE A 192 -13.75 0.63 24.46
C PHE A 192 -12.31 0.34 24.84
N GLN A 193 -11.39 0.28 23.87
CA GLN A 193 -9.96 0.12 24.12
C GLN A 193 -9.37 1.32 24.85
N ASP A 194 -9.71 2.55 24.45
CA ASP A 194 -9.38 3.79 25.17
C ASP A 194 -9.98 3.85 26.60
N PHE A 195 -11.12 3.19 26.83
CA PHE A 195 -11.79 3.13 28.13
C PHE A 195 -11.09 2.17 29.11
N THR A 196 -10.57 1.04 28.61
CA THR A 196 -9.67 0.14 29.37
C THR A 196 -8.30 0.77 29.64
N ASP A 197 -7.77 1.56 28.70
CA ASP A 197 -6.43 2.15 28.82
C ASP A 197 -6.36 3.32 29.84
N HIS A 198 -7.48 4.00 30.13
CA HIS A 198 -7.56 5.11 31.10
C HIS A 198 -8.02 4.71 32.52
N MET A 199 -8.42 3.46 32.75
CA MET A 199 -8.76 2.93 34.07
C MET A 199 -7.78 1.81 34.42
N GLY A 200 -6.59 2.20 34.87
CA GLY A 200 -5.44 1.34 35.10
C GLY A 200 -5.76 0.03 35.82
N PHE A 201 -5.60 -1.08 35.09
CA PHE A 201 -5.31 -2.39 35.64
C PHE A 201 -4.49 -3.20 34.61
N GLY A 202 -3.22 -2.81 34.45
CA GLY A 202 -2.23 -3.53 33.65
C GLY A 202 -1.88 -2.85 32.32
N SER A 203 -0.60 -2.53 32.16
CA SER A 203 0.05 -2.21 30.87
C SER A 203 0.14 -0.74 30.38
N PHE A 204 0.42 0.22 31.28
CA PHE A 204 1.03 1.50 30.85
C PHE A 204 2.48 1.34 30.35
N SER A 205 3.13 0.19 30.64
CA SER A 205 4.50 -0.12 30.18
C SER A 205 4.57 -0.53 28.70
N SER A 206 3.48 -1.00 28.09
CA SER A 206 3.47 -1.51 26.71
C SER A 206 3.18 -0.46 25.63
N LEU A 207 2.76 0.76 26.02
CA LEU A 207 2.54 1.86 25.07
C LEU A 207 3.83 2.65 24.75
N PHE A 208 4.84 2.59 25.62
CA PHE A 208 6.11 3.30 25.45
C PHE A 208 7.28 2.41 25.02
N ASP A 209 7.13 1.09 25.12
CA ASP A 209 8.19 0.14 24.78
C ASP A 209 7.81 -0.59 23.48
N GLN A 210 7.64 0.18 22.40
CA GLN A 210 7.54 -0.43 21.08
C GLN A 210 8.89 -1.08 20.76
N PRO A 211 8.90 -2.38 20.42
CA PRO A 211 10.13 -3.07 20.09
C PRO A 211 10.78 -2.36 18.89
N PRO A 212 12.09 -2.11 18.93
CA PRO A 212 12.75 -1.32 17.91
C PRO A 212 12.64 -2.00 16.54
N GLU A 213 12.29 -1.21 15.53
CA GLU A 213 12.22 -1.64 14.15
C GLU A 213 13.51 -1.26 13.41
N TYR A 214 14.13 -2.23 12.75
CA TYR A 214 15.29 -2.00 11.89
C TYR A 214 14.95 -2.39 10.46
N VAL A 215 15.53 -1.66 9.52
CA VAL A 215 15.47 -1.99 8.09
C VAL A 215 16.83 -2.52 7.69
N MET A 216 16.86 -3.71 7.09
CA MET A 216 18.09 -4.33 6.61
C MET A 216 18.01 -4.63 5.12
N ASP A 217 18.89 -4.00 4.36
CA ASP A 217 19.04 -4.28 2.94
C ASP A 217 19.84 -5.57 2.74
N ILE A 218 19.30 -6.53 1.99
CA ILE A 218 19.92 -7.82 1.68
C ILE A 218 20.02 -8.04 0.18
N THR A 219 21.02 -8.80 -0.26
CA THR A 219 21.13 -9.17 -1.66
C THR A 219 20.11 -10.25 -2.02
N PHE A 220 19.76 -10.38 -3.30
CA PHE A 220 18.87 -11.45 -3.76
C PHE A 220 19.38 -12.86 -3.39
N ALA A 221 20.70 -13.06 -3.47
CA ALA A 221 21.32 -14.34 -3.13
C ALA A 221 21.20 -14.65 -1.62
N GLU A 222 21.43 -13.65 -0.76
CA GLU A 222 21.21 -13.75 0.69
C GLU A 222 19.74 -14.06 1.01
N ALA A 223 18.80 -13.38 0.37
CA ALA A 223 17.36 -13.61 0.57
C ALA A 223 16.93 -15.02 0.16
N ALA A 224 17.49 -15.55 -0.93
CA ALA A 224 17.15 -16.87 -1.44
C ALA A 224 17.79 -18.01 -0.64
N LYS A 225 19.08 -17.90 -0.31
CA LYS A 225 19.83 -18.95 0.40
C LYS A 225 19.67 -18.88 1.91
N GLY A 226 19.32 -17.71 2.45
CA GLY A 226 19.59 -17.36 3.84
C GLY A 226 21.07 -17.03 4.04
N GLY A 227 21.41 -16.55 5.23
CA GLY A 227 22.78 -16.22 5.59
C GLY A 227 22.85 -15.43 6.88
N GLU A 228 24.06 -15.05 7.28
CA GLU A 228 24.27 -14.20 8.45
C GLU A 228 24.70 -12.81 7.99
N LYS A 229 24.04 -11.78 8.51
CA LYS A 229 24.37 -10.38 8.21
C LYS A 229 24.55 -9.59 9.50
N LYS A 230 25.54 -8.71 9.53
CA LYS A 230 25.81 -7.85 10.68
C LYS A 230 24.87 -6.64 10.63
N LEU A 231 24.11 -6.43 11.69
CA LEU A 231 23.27 -5.26 11.93
C LEU A 231 23.90 -4.44 13.05
N SER A 232 24.14 -3.15 12.83
CA SER A 232 24.51 -2.23 13.92
C SER A 232 23.23 -1.78 14.63
N MET A 233 23.20 -1.99 15.94
CA MET A 233 22.07 -1.56 16.76
C MET A 233 22.55 -1.00 18.10
N ASN A 234 21.77 -0.05 18.60
CA ASN A 234 21.99 0.57 19.90
C ASN A 234 21.37 -0.32 20.97
N ILE A 235 22.22 -1.00 21.74
CA ILE A 235 21.80 -1.86 22.86
C ILE A 235 22.11 -1.13 24.15
N SER A 236 21.16 -1.14 25.10
CA SER A 236 21.42 -0.71 26.46
C SER A 236 22.08 -1.85 27.21
N ASP A 237 23.33 -1.64 27.59
CA ASP A 237 24.12 -2.60 28.34
C ASP A 237 24.45 -2.05 29.72
N THR A 238 24.70 -2.96 30.65
CA THR A 238 25.22 -2.62 31.97
C THR A 238 26.51 -1.82 31.83
N CYS A 239 26.59 -0.69 32.52
CA CYS A 239 27.77 0.18 32.44
C CYS A 239 29.03 -0.59 32.89
N PRO A 240 30.07 -0.69 32.04
CA PRO A 240 31.25 -1.50 32.33
C PRO A 240 32.08 -0.96 33.49
N ARG A 241 32.03 0.37 33.74
CA ARG A 241 32.80 1.02 34.80
C ARG A 241 32.19 0.78 36.18
N CYS A 242 30.87 0.90 36.34
CA CYS A 242 30.20 0.70 37.64
C CYS A 242 29.58 -0.69 37.82
N GLY A 243 29.57 -1.54 36.78
CA GLY A 243 28.93 -2.85 36.81
C GLY A 243 27.44 -2.80 37.16
N GLY A 244 26.74 -1.75 36.74
CA GLY A 244 25.30 -1.57 37.03
C GLY A 244 24.98 -0.96 38.41
N LYS A 245 25.97 -0.55 39.20
CA LYS A 245 25.74 0.07 40.53
C LYS A 245 25.46 1.58 40.48
N GLY A 246 25.84 2.26 39.39
CA GLY A 246 25.60 3.69 39.17
C GLY A 246 26.54 4.64 39.91
N ASN A 247 27.34 4.14 40.85
CA ASN A 247 28.35 4.89 41.59
C ASN A 247 29.74 4.77 40.93
N GLU A 248 30.60 5.75 41.19
CA GLU A 248 32.00 5.71 40.75
C GLU A 248 32.78 4.63 41.54
N PRO A 249 33.62 3.79 40.88
CA PRO A 249 34.42 2.78 41.56
C PRO A 249 35.29 3.39 42.67
N GLY A 250 35.21 2.82 43.89
CA GLY A 250 35.91 3.35 45.07
C GLY A 250 35.13 4.38 45.90
N CYS A 251 33.92 4.78 45.47
CA CYS A 251 33.07 5.67 46.26
C CYS A 251 32.41 4.91 47.43
N LYS A 252 32.30 5.58 48.59
CA LYS A 252 31.59 5.05 49.76
C LYS A 252 30.08 5.02 49.47
N VAL A 253 29.50 3.83 49.57
CA VAL A 253 28.05 3.62 49.42
C VAL A 253 27.42 3.56 50.80
N SER A 254 26.46 4.43 51.09
CA SER A 254 25.68 4.38 52.33
C SER A 254 24.33 3.72 52.10
N VAL A 255 23.89 2.90 53.04
CA VAL A 255 22.58 2.24 52.97
C VAL A 255 21.49 3.27 53.26
N CYS A 256 20.38 3.22 52.52
CA CYS A 256 19.27 4.13 52.74
C CYS A 256 18.60 3.82 54.09
N HIS A 257 18.67 4.76 55.04
CA HIS A 257 18.06 4.62 56.37
C HIS A 257 16.53 4.50 56.36
N TYR A 258 15.85 5.01 55.32
CA TYR A 258 14.39 4.96 55.23
C TYR A 258 13.83 3.60 54.82
N CYS A 259 14.56 2.85 54.00
CA CYS A 259 14.16 1.51 53.54
C CYS A 259 15.10 0.40 54.03
N ASN A 260 16.11 0.72 54.85
CA ASN A 260 17.14 -0.21 55.31
C ASN A 260 17.75 -1.06 54.17
N GLY A 261 17.97 -0.45 53.00
CA GLY A 261 18.53 -1.14 51.84
C GLY A 261 17.53 -1.90 50.97
N THR A 262 16.27 -2.04 51.38
CA THR A 262 15.26 -2.82 50.65
C THR A 262 14.74 -2.13 49.38
N GLY A 263 14.98 -0.83 49.22
CA GLY A 263 14.52 -0.04 48.05
C GLY A 263 13.01 0.20 48.00
N THR A 264 12.23 -0.39 48.91
CA THR A 264 10.77 -0.25 48.96
C THR A 264 10.32 0.20 50.34
N GLU A 265 9.31 1.07 50.38
CA GLU A 265 8.64 1.53 51.59
C GLU A 265 7.26 0.89 51.63
N THR A 266 6.91 0.31 52.78
CA THR A 266 5.59 -0.30 52.99
C THR A 266 4.70 0.71 53.72
N ILE A 267 3.65 1.20 53.06
CA ILE A 267 2.66 2.10 53.66
C ILE A 267 1.40 1.28 53.93
N GLY A 268 1.13 1.02 55.21
CA GLY A 268 -0.12 0.40 55.65
C GLY A 268 -1.11 1.46 56.11
N ARG A 269 -2.31 1.49 55.52
CA ARG A 269 -3.47 2.21 56.08
C ARG A 269 -4.57 1.19 56.33
N GLY A 270 -4.66 0.72 57.58
CA GLY A 270 -5.63 -0.32 57.97
C GLY A 270 -5.27 -1.69 57.35
N PRO A 271 -6.26 -2.52 56.97
CA PRO A 271 -6.03 -3.88 56.50
C PRO A 271 -5.36 -3.97 55.11
N PHE A 272 -5.08 -2.84 54.45
CA PHE A 272 -4.42 -2.79 53.16
C PHE A 272 -2.97 -2.32 53.32
N ILE A 273 -2.04 -3.17 52.89
CA ILE A 273 -0.60 -2.91 52.87
C ILE A 273 -0.17 -2.67 51.43
N ALA A 274 0.27 -1.45 51.11
CA ALA A 274 0.80 -1.11 49.80
C ALA A 274 2.33 -0.94 49.88
N ARG A 275 3.07 -1.61 48.99
CA ARG A 275 4.51 -1.40 48.82
C ARG A 275 4.72 -0.37 47.71
N HIS A 276 5.46 0.68 48.01
CA HIS A 276 5.87 1.69 47.04
C HIS A 276 7.39 1.71 46.93
N THR A 277 7.93 2.18 45.81
CA THR A 277 9.36 2.48 45.70
C THR A 277 9.76 3.54 46.72
N CYS A 278 10.84 3.32 47.47
CA CYS A 278 11.31 4.28 48.48
C CYS A 278 11.51 5.66 47.84
N ARG A 279 10.82 6.68 48.36
CA ARG A 279 10.83 8.03 47.76
C ARG A 279 12.18 8.71 47.88
N ARG A 280 12.98 8.31 48.89
CA ARG A 280 14.28 8.91 49.14
C ARG A 280 15.37 8.34 48.24
N CYS A 281 15.45 7.02 48.07
CA CYS A 281 16.48 6.37 47.23
C CYS A 281 16.01 6.01 45.81
N GLY A 282 14.73 6.21 45.50
CA GLY A 282 14.15 5.91 44.19
C GLY A 282 14.20 4.43 43.82
N GLY A 283 14.17 3.53 44.79
CA GLY A 283 14.26 2.08 44.55
C GLY A 283 15.67 1.48 44.69
N ARG A 284 16.73 2.29 44.72
CA ARG A 284 18.12 1.78 44.72
C ARG A 284 18.60 1.17 46.04
N GLY A 285 17.92 1.45 47.15
CA GLY A 285 18.31 0.99 48.50
C GLY A 285 19.57 1.64 49.08
N THR A 286 20.34 2.38 48.27
CA THR A 286 21.63 2.96 48.63
C THR A 286 21.76 4.39 48.14
N PHE A 287 22.62 5.15 48.80
CA PHE A 287 23.04 6.50 48.43
C PHE A 287 24.54 6.52 48.17
N TYR A 288 24.95 7.36 47.23
CA TYR A 288 26.33 7.62 46.91
C TYR A 288 26.46 9.09 46.50
N THR A 289 27.54 9.73 46.91
CA THR A 289 27.78 11.16 46.63
C THR A 289 28.28 11.37 45.20
N THR A 290 29.05 10.43 44.67
CA THR A 290 29.70 10.54 43.36
C THR A 290 29.05 9.58 42.37
N HIS A 291 28.32 10.14 41.41
CA HIS A 291 27.77 9.37 40.29
C HIS A 291 28.88 8.87 39.37
N CYS A 292 28.67 7.69 38.78
CA CYS A 292 29.60 7.16 37.78
C CYS A 292 29.72 8.15 36.62
N SER A 293 30.95 8.48 36.24
CA SER A 293 31.22 9.42 35.14
C SER A 293 30.72 8.96 33.76
N LEU A 294 30.61 7.65 33.51
CA LEU A 294 30.13 7.10 32.23
C LEU A 294 28.61 7.06 32.12
N CYS A 295 27.91 6.52 33.13
CA CYS A 295 26.44 6.37 33.10
C CYS A 295 25.71 7.49 33.84
N ARG A 296 26.42 8.36 34.57
CA ARG A 296 25.84 9.46 35.37
C ARG A 296 24.74 8.98 36.33
N GLY A 297 24.86 7.75 36.83
CA GLY A 297 23.88 7.13 37.74
C GLY A 297 22.72 6.38 37.09
N SER A 298 22.68 6.26 35.75
CA SER A 298 21.67 5.45 35.04
C SER A 298 21.91 3.94 35.11
N CYS A 299 23.09 3.50 35.55
CA CYS A 299 23.53 2.10 35.61
C CYS A 299 23.68 1.39 34.24
N GLU A 300 23.01 1.86 33.21
CA GLU A 300 23.08 1.39 31.82
C GLU A 300 23.67 2.46 30.90
N ILE A 301 24.37 2.02 29.87
CA ILE A 301 24.84 2.88 28.77
C ILE A 301 24.32 2.33 27.45
N THR A 302 23.93 3.22 26.54
CA THR A 302 23.58 2.82 25.18
C THR A 302 24.86 2.75 24.36
N THR A 303 25.23 1.56 23.90
CA THR A 303 26.39 1.34 23.04
C THR A 303 25.96 0.78 21.70
N GLU A 304 26.57 1.28 20.63
CA GLU A 304 26.39 0.71 19.30
C GLU A 304 27.17 -0.62 19.24
N LYS A 305 26.46 -1.72 19.00
CA LYS A 305 27.04 -3.05 18.85
C LYS A 305 26.61 -3.64 17.51
N SER A 306 27.56 -4.27 16.82
CA SER A 306 27.26 -5.06 15.63
C SER A 306 26.80 -6.46 16.04
N VAL A 307 25.53 -6.75 15.87
CA VAL A 307 24.95 -8.09 16.13
C VAL A 307 24.84 -8.85 14.82
N THR A 308 25.23 -10.13 14.82
CA THR A 308 24.99 -11.05 13.71
C THR A 308 23.54 -11.51 13.72
N VAL A 309 22.79 -11.11 12.70
CA VAL A 309 21.39 -11.46 12.48
C VAL A 309 21.33 -12.58 11.44
N SER A 310 20.70 -13.69 11.81
CA SER A 310 20.43 -14.79 10.88
C SER A 310 19.25 -14.45 9.98
N VAL A 311 19.52 -14.28 8.69
CA VAL A 311 18.53 -14.06 7.65
C VAL A 311 17.91 -15.41 7.26
N PRO A 312 16.61 -15.62 7.49
CA PRO A 312 15.97 -16.85 7.06
C PRO A 312 15.98 -16.99 5.54
N ALA A 313 16.11 -18.22 5.04
CA ALA A 313 16.01 -18.49 3.62
C ALA A 313 14.57 -18.29 3.13
N GLY A 314 14.40 -17.66 1.96
CA GLY A 314 13.10 -17.46 1.33
C GLY A 314 12.40 -16.14 1.64
N VAL A 315 13.06 -15.23 2.35
CA VAL A 315 12.49 -13.94 2.77
C VAL A 315 12.06 -13.09 1.57
N GLU A 316 10.85 -12.55 1.62
CA GLU A 316 10.28 -11.65 0.63
C GLU A 316 10.72 -10.19 0.84
N ASP A 317 10.57 -9.37 -0.21
CA ASP A 317 10.86 -7.94 -0.11
C ASP A 317 9.81 -7.24 0.75
N GLY A 318 10.26 -6.47 1.75
CA GLY A 318 9.40 -5.82 2.73
C GLY A 318 8.88 -6.75 3.84
N GLN A 319 9.33 -8.00 3.89
CA GLN A 319 8.92 -8.92 4.94
C GLN A 319 9.58 -8.56 6.27
N THR A 320 8.78 -8.49 7.34
CA THR A 320 9.26 -8.24 8.71
C THR A 320 9.36 -9.54 9.48
N VAL A 321 10.51 -9.79 10.11
CA VAL A 321 10.73 -10.94 11.00
C VAL A 321 11.02 -10.44 12.41
N ALA A 322 10.31 -11.00 13.38
CA ALA A 322 10.59 -10.78 14.79
C ALA A 322 11.75 -11.69 15.22
N MET A 323 12.77 -11.10 15.82
CA MET A 323 13.95 -11.80 16.31
C MET A 323 14.28 -11.34 17.73
N THR A 324 14.67 -12.29 18.58
CA THR A 324 15.10 -11.97 19.94
C THR A 324 16.61 -11.80 19.95
N ILE A 325 17.07 -10.58 20.21
CA ILE A 325 18.49 -10.21 20.28
C ILE A 325 18.76 -9.66 21.67
N ALA A 326 19.71 -10.25 22.40
CA ALA A 326 20.14 -9.78 23.72
C ALA A 326 18.97 -9.48 24.69
N ASN A 327 18.01 -10.42 24.78
CA ASN A 327 16.79 -10.33 25.61
C ASN A 327 15.79 -9.23 25.20
N LYS A 328 15.98 -8.58 24.06
CA LYS A 328 15.03 -7.64 23.46
C LYS A 328 14.43 -8.25 22.20
N GLN A 329 13.13 -8.09 22.03
CA GLN A 329 12.47 -8.41 20.77
C GLN A 329 12.70 -7.26 19.80
N VAL A 330 13.13 -7.60 18.59
CA VAL A 330 13.48 -6.67 17.53
C VAL A 330 12.73 -7.08 16.27
N TYR A 331 12.14 -6.12 15.57
CA TYR A 331 11.49 -6.37 14.29
C TYR A 331 12.41 -5.90 13.17
N ILE A 332 12.81 -6.82 12.31
CA ILE A 332 13.71 -6.52 11.20
C ILE A 332 12.92 -6.65 9.91
N THR A 333 12.76 -5.54 9.20
CA THR A 333 12.14 -5.50 7.87
C THR A 333 13.24 -5.63 6.82
N PHE A 334 13.18 -6.70 6.04
CA PHE A 334 14.18 -6.99 5.01
C PHE A 334 13.80 -6.33 3.68
N ARG A 335 14.75 -5.63 3.07
CA ARG A 335 14.63 -5.08 1.72
C ARG A 335 15.54 -5.84 0.79
N VAL A 336 14.96 -6.49 -0.22
CA VAL A 336 15.72 -7.36 -1.14
C VAL A 336 16.14 -6.57 -2.37
N GLN A 337 17.45 -6.46 -2.57
CA GLN A 337 18.00 -5.84 -3.77
C GLN A 337 17.70 -6.69 -5.01
N LYS A 338 17.37 -6.02 -6.12
CA LYS A 338 17.12 -6.67 -7.41
C LYS A 338 18.41 -7.30 -7.95
N SER A 339 18.34 -8.55 -8.38
CA SER A 339 19.44 -9.23 -9.07
C SER A 339 19.46 -8.92 -10.57
N ALA A 340 20.66 -8.88 -11.15
CA ALA A 340 20.85 -8.75 -12.59
C ALA A 340 20.50 -10.03 -13.38
N VAL A 341 20.70 -11.20 -12.75
CA VAL A 341 20.55 -12.52 -13.40
C VAL A 341 19.18 -13.13 -13.16
N PHE A 342 18.67 -13.02 -11.93
CA PHE A 342 17.45 -13.69 -11.51
C PHE A 342 16.28 -12.71 -11.39
N ARG A 343 15.08 -13.20 -11.68
CA ARG A 343 13.81 -12.51 -11.46
C ARG A 343 12.90 -13.42 -10.64
N ARG A 344 12.51 -12.99 -9.44
CA ARG A 344 11.62 -13.76 -8.56
C ARG A 344 10.16 -13.48 -8.88
N LYS A 345 9.34 -14.54 -8.95
CA LYS A 345 7.88 -14.47 -8.92
C LYS A 345 7.36 -15.46 -7.89
N GLY A 346 7.01 -14.95 -6.70
CA GLY A 346 6.64 -15.80 -5.55
C GLY A 346 7.81 -16.71 -5.14
N VAL A 347 7.56 -18.01 -5.17
CA VAL A 347 8.55 -19.06 -4.84
C VAL A 347 9.43 -19.46 -6.03
N ASN A 348 8.98 -19.12 -7.24
CA ASN A 348 9.65 -19.49 -8.48
C ASN A 348 10.65 -18.42 -8.91
N VAL A 349 11.71 -18.86 -9.57
CA VAL A 349 12.75 -17.98 -10.10
C VAL A 349 12.84 -18.11 -11.60
N TYR A 350 13.11 -17.01 -12.26
CA TYR A 350 13.31 -16.92 -13.70
C TYR A 350 14.73 -16.42 -13.97
N SER A 351 15.45 -17.09 -14.85
CA SER A 351 16.74 -16.64 -15.35
C SER A 351 16.78 -16.72 -16.87
N ASP A 352 17.71 -15.97 -17.45
CA ASP A 352 17.99 -16.02 -18.88
C ASP A 352 19.34 -16.71 -19.09
N VAL A 353 19.36 -17.71 -19.97
CA VAL A 353 20.59 -18.42 -20.35
C VAL A 353 20.83 -18.23 -21.83
N ASN A 354 22.04 -17.78 -22.16
CA ASN A 354 22.45 -17.52 -23.52
C ASN A 354 22.99 -18.81 -24.16
N VAL A 355 22.41 -19.20 -25.28
CA VAL A 355 22.73 -20.42 -26.03
C VAL A 355 23.23 -20.05 -27.43
N SER A 356 24.21 -20.79 -27.96
CA SER A 356 24.70 -20.58 -29.32
C SER A 356 23.73 -21.12 -30.37
N ILE A 357 23.78 -20.59 -31.60
CA ILE A 357 22.94 -21.06 -32.72
C ILE A 357 23.11 -22.56 -32.96
N GLY A 358 24.36 -23.06 -32.92
CA GLY A 358 24.65 -24.48 -33.10
C GLY A 358 24.01 -25.35 -32.01
N GLN A 359 24.09 -24.93 -30.74
CA GLN A 359 23.43 -25.64 -29.63
C GLN A 359 21.91 -25.59 -29.72
N ALA A 360 21.32 -24.50 -30.23
CA ALA A 360 19.88 -24.40 -30.40
C ALA A 360 19.37 -25.37 -31.49
N ILE A 361 20.10 -25.52 -32.60
CA ILE A 361 19.72 -26.40 -33.71
C ILE A 361 20.01 -27.87 -33.37
N LEU A 362 21.26 -28.19 -33.03
CA LEU A 362 21.73 -29.55 -32.85
C LEU A 362 21.42 -30.14 -31.47
N GLY A 363 21.06 -29.28 -30.51
CA GLY A 363 21.02 -29.63 -29.10
C GLY A 363 22.42 -29.63 -28.47
N GLY A 364 22.47 -29.93 -27.17
CA GLY A 364 23.72 -30.00 -26.43
C GLY A 364 23.51 -29.75 -24.95
N THR A 365 24.56 -29.32 -24.26
CA THR A 365 24.50 -28.96 -22.83
C THR A 365 24.99 -27.53 -22.63
N VAL A 366 24.35 -26.82 -21.71
CA VAL A 366 24.75 -25.47 -21.28
C VAL A 366 24.82 -25.42 -19.76
N THR A 367 25.79 -24.69 -19.22
CA THR A 367 25.87 -24.43 -17.79
C THR A 367 25.14 -23.13 -17.46
N ALA A 368 24.11 -23.23 -16.62
CA ALA A 368 23.34 -22.11 -16.12
C ALA A 368 23.74 -21.78 -14.68
N GLN A 369 23.66 -20.49 -14.32
CA GLN A 369 23.81 -20.07 -12.93
C GLN A 369 22.54 -20.46 -12.17
N GLY A 370 22.64 -21.41 -11.24
CA GLY A 370 21.57 -21.69 -10.29
C GLY A 370 21.71 -20.82 -9.03
N LEU A 371 20.69 -20.86 -8.18
CA LEU A 371 20.71 -20.16 -6.90
C LEU A 371 21.86 -20.67 -6.03
N HIS A 372 21.85 -21.96 -5.70
CA HIS A 372 22.84 -22.59 -4.82
C HIS A 372 24.15 -22.91 -5.55
N GLU A 373 24.03 -23.60 -6.69
CA GLU A 373 25.12 -24.17 -7.48
C GLU A 373 24.84 -23.94 -8.97
N SER A 374 25.88 -24.03 -9.81
CA SER A 374 25.69 -24.06 -11.27
C SER A 374 25.02 -25.37 -11.69
N VAL A 375 24.04 -25.28 -12.59
CA VAL A 375 23.27 -26.44 -13.07
C VAL A 375 23.56 -26.64 -14.55
N SER A 376 23.95 -27.86 -14.94
CA SER A 376 24.04 -28.25 -16.35
C SER A 376 22.64 -28.58 -16.87
N ILE A 377 22.24 -27.90 -17.94
CA ILE A 377 20.94 -28.05 -18.59
C ILE A 377 21.15 -28.68 -19.95
N THR A 378 20.43 -29.77 -20.22
CA THR A 378 20.39 -30.40 -21.53
C THR A 378 19.40 -29.64 -22.41
N ILE A 379 19.90 -29.14 -23.55
CA ILE A 379 19.12 -28.43 -24.55
C ILE A 379 18.67 -29.45 -25.60
N PRO A 380 17.36 -29.65 -25.79
CA PRO A 380 16.88 -30.51 -26.86
C PRO A 380 17.21 -29.91 -28.24
N PRO A 381 17.37 -30.75 -29.27
CA PRO A 381 17.55 -30.25 -30.64
C PRO A 381 16.34 -29.43 -31.09
N SER A 382 16.55 -28.50 -32.01
CA SER A 382 15.51 -27.58 -32.53
C SER A 382 14.85 -26.69 -31.46
N CYS A 383 15.64 -26.20 -30.50
CA CYS A 383 15.18 -25.22 -29.51
C CYS A 383 14.90 -23.85 -30.12
N GLN A 384 13.70 -23.34 -29.86
CA GLN A 384 13.30 -21.98 -30.25
C GLN A 384 13.80 -20.94 -29.25
N ALA A 385 13.84 -19.68 -29.69
CA ALA A 385 14.10 -18.55 -28.81
C ALA A 385 13.00 -18.42 -27.74
N ASP A 386 13.38 -18.00 -26.54
CA ASP A 386 12.54 -17.88 -25.33
C ASP A 386 11.87 -19.18 -24.86
N HIS A 387 12.27 -20.34 -25.40
CA HIS A 387 11.85 -21.64 -24.90
C HIS A 387 12.21 -21.78 -23.41
N VAL A 388 11.25 -22.27 -22.62
CA VAL A 388 11.36 -22.33 -21.16
C VAL A 388 11.66 -23.75 -20.73
N ILE A 389 12.80 -23.94 -20.07
CA ILE A 389 13.13 -25.20 -19.40
C ILE A 389 12.89 -25.03 -17.90
N MET A 390 12.09 -25.92 -17.33
CA MET A 390 11.77 -25.92 -15.90
C MET A 390 12.68 -26.88 -15.16
N LEU A 391 13.43 -26.36 -14.18
CA LEU A 391 14.23 -27.12 -13.24
C LEU A 391 13.44 -27.27 -11.93
N ARG A 392 12.90 -28.47 -11.72
CA ARG A 392 12.05 -28.79 -10.57
C ARG A 392 12.82 -28.69 -9.25
N GLY A 393 12.24 -28.02 -8.25
CA GLY A 393 12.81 -27.91 -6.91
C GLY A 393 14.12 -27.12 -6.80
N LYS A 394 14.49 -26.36 -7.86
CA LYS A 394 15.69 -25.51 -7.90
C LYS A 394 15.39 -24.01 -7.72
N GLY A 395 14.17 -23.67 -7.31
CA GLY A 395 13.74 -22.30 -7.00
C GLY A 395 14.04 -21.89 -5.54
N ILE A 396 13.29 -20.90 -5.05
CA ILE A 396 13.49 -20.36 -3.69
C ILE A 396 12.76 -21.25 -2.67
N LYS A 397 13.36 -21.41 -1.49
CA LYS A 397 12.73 -22.09 -0.36
C LYS A 397 11.53 -21.28 0.14
N GLN A 398 10.40 -21.95 0.42
CA GLN A 398 9.26 -21.28 1.04
C GLN A 398 9.58 -20.86 2.48
N PHE A 399 9.13 -19.67 2.87
CA PHE A 399 9.27 -19.21 4.25
C PHE A 399 8.56 -20.19 5.20
N ASN A 400 9.27 -20.65 6.22
CA ASN A 400 8.79 -21.59 7.24
C ASN A 400 8.36 -22.98 6.74
N ARG A 401 8.67 -23.34 5.49
CA ARG A 401 8.42 -24.68 4.92
C ARG A 401 9.69 -25.25 4.31
N SER A 402 9.78 -26.58 4.23
CA SER A 402 10.92 -27.26 3.59
C SER A 402 10.80 -27.36 2.07
N SER A 403 9.64 -26.99 1.51
CA SER A 403 9.40 -27.04 0.07
C SER A 403 10.12 -25.93 -0.70
N TYR A 404 10.63 -26.27 -1.87
CA TYR A 404 11.26 -25.36 -2.81
C TYR A 404 10.34 -25.06 -3.98
N GLY A 405 10.42 -23.86 -4.53
CA GLY A 405 9.83 -23.54 -5.84
C GLY A 405 10.66 -24.11 -6.99
N ASP A 406 10.27 -23.73 -8.20
CA ASP A 406 10.92 -24.16 -9.44
C ASP A 406 11.73 -23.01 -10.07
N HIS A 407 12.75 -23.38 -10.85
CA HIS A 407 13.57 -22.44 -11.61
C HIS A 407 13.28 -22.58 -13.10
N TYR A 408 12.69 -21.53 -13.67
CA TYR A 408 12.40 -21.40 -15.09
C TYR A 408 13.56 -20.71 -15.80
N VAL A 409 14.15 -21.40 -16.75
CA VAL A 409 15.27 -20.90 -17.53
C VAL A 409 14.78 -20.57 -18.92
N HIS A 410 14.83 -19.29 -19.28
CA HIS A 410 14.53 -18.82 -20.63
C HIS A 410 15.78 -18.93 -21.50
N ILE A 411 15.67 -19.66 -22.59
CA ILE A 411 16.74 -19.80 -23.58
C ILE A 411 16.76 -18.57 -24.48
N LYS A 412 17.85 -17.84 -24.49
CA LYS A 412 18.09 -16.73 -25.43
C LYS A 412 19.18 -17.12 -26.40
N ILE A 413 18.88 -17.08 -27.70
CA ILE A 413 19.87 -17.40 -28.73
C ILE A 413 20.81 -16.21 -28.91
N LYS A 414 22.08 -16.41 -28.59
CA LYS A 414 23.13 -15.41 -28.76
C LYS A 414 23.77 -15.57 -30.13
N VAL A 415 23.46 -14.64 -31.03
CA VAL A 415 24.09 -14.55 -32.35
C VAL A 415 25.50 -13.94 -32.20
N PRO A 416 26.56 -14.57 -32.73
CA PRO A 416 27.91 -14.01 -32.69
C PRO A 416 28.03 -12.76 -33.57
N THR A 417 28.68 -11.71 -33.07
CA THR A 417 28.85 -10.44 -33.81
C THR A 417 29.95 -10.47 -34.85
N LYS A 418 30.93 -11.37 -34.69
CA LYS A 418 32.06 -11.56 -35.62
C LYS A 418 32.15 -13.02 -35.98
N LEU A 419 32.23 -13.29 -37.29
CA LEU A 419 32.39 -14.62 -37.85
C LEU A 419 33.73 -14.71 -38.58
N THR A 420 34.42 -15.83 -38.42
CA THR A 420 35.58 -16.16 -39.26
C THR A 420 35.16 -16.41 -40.71
N ARG A 421 36.09 -16.30 -41.67
CA ARG A 421 35.81 -16.57 -43.09
C ARG A 421 35.16 -17.95 -43.31
N ARG A 422 35.66 -18.97 -42.60
CA ARG A 422 35.12 -20.34 -42.62
C ARG A 422 33.72 -20.45 -42.02
N GLN A 423 33.46 -19.81 -40.88
CA GLN A 423 32.11 -19.82 -40.29
C GLN A 423 31.10 -19.09 -41.18
N ARG A 424 31.50 -17.97 -41.79
CA ARG A 424 30.65 -17.22 -42.71
C ARG A 424 30.27 -18.04 -43.95
N SER A 425 31.21 -18.76 -44.56
CA SER A 425 30.90 -19.62 -45.71
C SER A 425 29.93 -20.74 -45.34
N LEU A 426 30.06 -21.34 -44.14
CA LEU A 426 29.14 -22.39 -43.67
C LEU A 426 27.72 -21.86 -43.38
N MET A 427 27.61 -20.64 -42.85
CA MET A 427 26.30 -20.04 -42.64
C MET A 427 25.65 -19.60 -43.95
N GLN A 428 26.44 -19.23 -44.96
CA GLN A 428 25.93 -18.94 -46.29
C GLN A 428 25.39 -20.19 -46.98
N SER A 429 26.11 -21.32 -46.91
CA SER A 429 25.61 -22.59 -47.44
C SER A 429 24.33 -23.05 -46.72
N TYR A 430 24.26 -22.87 -45.39
CA TYR A 430 23.03 -23.16 -44.65
C TYR A 430 21.84 -22.29 -45.10
N ALA A 431 22.08 -21.00 -45.36
CA ALA A 431 21.04 -20.08 -45.82
C ALA A 431 20.51 -20.39 -47.24
N GLU A 432 21.31 -21.04 -48.09
CA GLU A 432 20.88 -21.50 -49.42
C GLU A 432 19.94 -22.72 -49.32
N ASP A 433 20.18 -23.61 -48.35
CA ASP A 433 19.37 -24.80 -48.08
C ASP A 433 18.13 -24.52 -47.20
N GLU A 434 18.07 -23.36 -46.55
CA GLU A 434 17.00 -23.01 -45.60
C GLU A 434 15.66 -22.79 -46.33
N THR A 435 14.63 -23.52 -45.89
CA THR A 435 13.28 -23.41 -46.45
C THR A 435 12.34 -22.64 -45.51
N GLY A 436 11.39 -21.89 -46.05
CA GLY A 436 10.38 -21.19 -45.24
C GLY A 436 10.75 -19.78 -44.76
N VAL A 437 11.86 -19.20 -45.22
CA VAL A 437 12.22 -17.80 -44.94
C VAL A 437 11.52 -16.88 -45.94
N VAL A 438 10.77 -15.90 -45.42
CA VAL A 438 10.18 -14.83 -46.22
C VAL A 438 11.18 -13.67 -46.30
N GLY A 439 11.89 -13.56 -47.43
CA GLY A 439 12.86 -12.48 -47.70
C GLY A 439 14.19 -12.97 -48.28
N THR A 440 15.14 -12.05 -48.47
CA THR A 440 16.50 -12.36 -48.96
C THR A 440 17.52 -12.34 -47.84
N ILE A 441 18.38 -13.35 -47.78
CA ILE A 441 19.55 -13.39 -46.89
C ILE A 441 20.77 -12.93 -47.70
N ASN A 442 21.18 -11.67 -47.55
CA ASN A 442 22.31 -11.08 -48.30
C ASN A 442 22.24 -11.30 -49.83
N GLY A 443 21.04 -11.24 -50.43
CA GLY A 443 20.83 -11.47 -51.86
C GLY A 443 20.59 -12.94 -52.26
N VAL A 444 20.70 -13.89 -51.34
CA VAL A 444 20.22 -15.27 -51.52
C VAL A 444 18.72 -15.30 -51.28
N ASN A 445 17.94 -15.76 -52.25
CA ASN A 445 16.47 -15.79 -52.19
C ASN A 445 16.00 -17.26 -52.12
N PRO A 446 15.79 -17.82 -50.91
CA PRO A 446 15.45 -19.25 -50.75
C PRO A 446 14.06 -19.61 -51.29
N THR A 447 13.18 -18.62 -51.48
CA THR A 447 11.82 -18.80 -52.02
C THR A 447 11.74 -19.08 -53.52
N ALA A 448 12.88 -19.11 -54.23
CA ALA A 448 12.93 -19.42 -55.66
C ALA A 448 13.03 -20.93 -55.98
N GLY A 449 12.68 -21.81 -55.04
CA GLY A 449 12.65 -23.26 -55.22
C GLY A 449 11.39 -23.78 -55.94
N GLY A 450 10.99 -23.15 -57.04
CA GLY A 450 9.86 -23.56 -57.87
C GLY A 450 10.08 -23.23 -59.35
N SER A 451 10.63 -24.20 -60.08
CA SER A 451 10.81 -24.26 -61.55
C SER A 451 11.59 -23.11 -62.23
N SER A 452 12.83 -23.38 -62.63
CA SER A 452 13.31 -22.95 -63.96
C SER A 452 14.45 -23.83 -64.44
N SER A 453 14.09 -24.76 -65.32
CA SER A 453 14.97 -25.26 -66.36
C SER A 453 15.40 -24.10 -67.26
N SER A 454 16.70 -23.84 -67.36
CA SER A 454 17.28 -23.14 -68.50
C SER A 454 18.74 -23.57 -68.64
N GLN A 455 19.01 -24.39 -69.66
CA GLN A 455 20.37 -24.68 -70.12
C GLN A 455 20.97 -23.44 -70.86
N PRO A 456 22.17 -23.53 -71.48
CA PRO A 456 23.29 -22.66 -71.13
C PRO A 456 23.53 -21.60 -72.22
N LYS A 457 24.29 -20.56 -71.90
CA LYS A 457 25.02 -19.81 -72.93
C LYS A 457 26.51 -20.01 -72.69
N GLU A 458 27.11 -20.75 -73.61
CA GLU A 458 28.54 -20.70 -73.88
C GLU A 458 28.93 -19.27 -74.26
N GLU A 459 29.99 -18.75 -73.65
CA GLU A 459 31.08 -18.10 -74.39
C GLU A 459 32.36 -18.20 -73.54
N LYS A 460 33.41 -18.66 -74.20
CA LYS A 460 34.68 -19.08 -73.63
C LYS A 460 35.57 -17.89 -73.26
N HIS A 461 36.26 -18.00 -72.13
CA HIS A 461 37.71 -17.73 -72.08
C HIS A 461 38.33 -18.60 -70.99
N GLU A 462 39.19 -19.53 -71.42
CA GLU A 462 40.00 -20.39 -70.57
C GLU A 462 41.09 -19.59 -69.87
N GLU A 463 41.17 -19.69 -68.55
CA GLU A 463 42.44 -19.77 -67.83
C GLU A 463 42.27 -20.79 -66.70
N GLN A 464 42.85 -21.98 -66.92
CA GLN A 464 42.78 -23.11 -66.00
C GLN A 464 43.65 -22.82 -64.76
N LYS A 465 43.01 -22.71 -63.58
CA LYS A 465 43.67 -22.99 -62.30
C LYS A 465 43.09 -24.29 -61.75
N GLU A 466 43.79 -25.38 -61.98
CA GLU A 466 43.51 -26.68 -61.39
C GLU A 466 43.44 -26.55 -59.85
N GLY A 467 42.28 -26.91 -59.29
CA GLY A 467 42.06 -26.90 -57.85
C GLY A 467 42.89 -27.96 -57.13
N PHE A 468 43.45 -27.58 -55.99
CA PHE A 468 44.24 -28.41 -55.05
C PHE A 468 43.67 -29.82 -54.78
N PHE A 469 42.35 -30.02 -54.87
CA PHE A 469 41.68 -31.29 -54.63
C PHE A 469 41.75 -32.31 -55.79
N SER A 470 41.97 -31.89 -57.04
CA SER A 470 42.20 -32.82 -58.15
C SER A 470 43.62 -33.41 -58.14
N LYS A 471 44.59 -32.67 -57.56
CA LYS A 471 45.98 -33.12 -57.38
C LYS A 471 46.12 -34.21 -56.31
N LEU A 472 45.32 -34.15 -55.24
CA LEU A 472 45.28 -35.16 -54.18
C LEU A 472 44.63 -36.48 -54.62
N LYS A 473 43.64 -36.42 -55.54
CA LYS A 473 42.97 -37.61 -56.07
C LYS A 473 43.83 -38.40 -57.06
N ARG A 474 44.81 -37.76 -57.72
CA ARG A 474 45.80 -38.45 -58.58
C ARG A 474 46.96 -39.09 -57.79
N MET A 475 47.25 -38.65 -56.56
CA MET A 475 48.33 -39.26 -55.75
C MET A 475 47.94 -40.57 -55.06
N PHE A 476 46.64 -40.86 -54.90
CA PHE A 476 46.14 -42.07 -54.23
C PHE A 476 45.56 -43.13 -55.18
N SER A 477 45.88 -43.04 -56.48
CA SER A 477 45.45 -44.01 -57.47
C SER A 477 46.59 -44.34 -58.43
N TRP A 478 47.68 -44.93 -57.92
CA TRP A 478 48.42 -45.97 -58.64
C TRP A 478 49.30 -46.79 -57.69
N ASN A 479 49.11 -48.11 -57.78
CA ASN A 479 49.67 -49.25 -57.01
C ASN A 479 49.23 -49.41 -55.56
#